data_AF-A0A0R2WQ95-F1
#
_entry.id   AF-A0A0R2WQ95-F1
#
_cell.length_a   1.000
_cell.length_b   1.000
_cell.length_c   1.000
_cell.angle_alpha   90.00
_cell.angle_beta   90.00
_cell.angle_gamma   90.00
#
_symmetry.space_group_name_H-M   'P 1'
#
loop_
_entity.id
_entity.type
_entity.pdbx_description
1 polymer ?
#
loop_
_entity_poly.entity_id
_entity_poly.type
_entity_poly.pdbx_seq_one_letter_code
_entity_poly.pdbx_strand_id
1 'polypeptide(L)'
;MNAPAKPRSAAPTPFASSPLALAALWIGLLLPASILAQDYEPPRTQSGKPDLQGYWSNASLTQLQRNANYENLVIPASEIEDFTRNNHQNVRQATDDGLVQGELLDGSDLGKGRGYNAFWVDPGTRYGIVKGEARTSWIVEPEDGRIPFSDAGNDLRRVNRAKFSGNDGPEGRALGERCIIGFGSTGGPPMNNVLYNNMYQIVQTDDYVMILVEMVNDARIIPISDEHRPSEHKRWLGDSIGRWEGDTLVVETINLHPQQAPRNAAPLSSEGKIIERFSRYSDEQILYTFEVSDPIYYTQNWRGEMSLNASENRLYEYACHEGNYGLPGILAGARREDADAAAKE
;
A
#
# COMPACT_ATOMS: atom_id res chain seq x y z
N MET A 1 12.95 37.30 102.34
CA MET A 1 14.14 37.60 101.52
C MET A 1 13.67 38.07 100.15
N ASN A 2 14.01 39.32 99.83
CA ASN A 2 14.12 40.02 98.54
C ASN A 2 13.02 39.89 97.46
N ALA A 3 12.05 40.79 97.60
CA ALA A 3 11.64 41.89 96.71
C ALA A 3 11.17 41.67 95.23
N PRO A 4 10.20 42.50 94.75
CA PRO A 4 9.41 42.28 93.52
C PRO A 4 9.54 43.41 92.45
N ALA A 5 8.95 43.22 91.25
CA ALA A 5 8.42 44.24 90.28
C ALA A 5 8.25 43.59 88.89
N LYS A 6 7.37 43.96 87.93
CA LYS A 6 6.15 44.77 87.76
C LYS A 6 5.55 44.38 86.35
N PRO A 7 4.32 44.80 86.00
CA PRO A 7 3.50 44.21 84.92
C PRO A 7 3.42 45.04 83.63
N ARG A 8 2.81 44.48 82.56
CA ARG A 8 2.11 45.08 81.39
C ARG A 8 1.80 43.91 80.42
N SER A 9 0.74 43.79 79.62
CA SER A 9 -0.26 44.67 79.01
C SER A 9 -1.43 43.78 78.52
N ALA A 10 -2.63 44.35 78.35
CA ALA A 10 -3.89 43.66 78.07
C ALA A 10 -4.24 43.49 76.57
N ALA A 11 -5.02 42.43 76.28
CA ALA A 11 -6.11 42.29 75.28
C ALA A 11 -5.79 42.34 73.75
N PRO A 12 -6.71 41.95 72.83
CA PRO A 12 -7.59 40.76 72.79
C PRO A 12 -7.69 40.06 71.39
N THR A 13 -8.36 38.89 71.37
CA THR A 13 -9.14 38.21 70.28
C THR A 13 -8.52 37.90 68.90
N PRO A 14 -8.60 36.63 68.41
CA PRO A 14 -8.35 36.31 67.01
C PRO A 14 -9.66 36.24 66.19
N PHE A 15 -9.72 36.97 65.09
CA PHE A 15 -10.67 36.75 64.00
C PHE A 15 -10.07 35.79 62.97
N ALA A 16 -10.89 34.84 62.52
CA ALA A 16 -10.56 33.84 61.51
C ALA A 16 -10.28 34.46 60.14
N SER A 17 -9.23 33.97 59.47
CA SER A 17 -8.93 34.26 58.06
C SER A 17 -8.87 32.95 57.27
N SER A 18 -9.71 32.87 56.23
CA SER A 18 -9.61 31.87 55.17
C SER A 18 -8.55 32.30 54.15
N PRO A 19 -7.70 31.40 53.62
CA PRO A 19 -6.80 31.75 52.52
C PRO A 19 -7.45 31.42 51.17
N LEU A 20 -7.56 32.45 50.32
CA LEU A 20 -7.80 32.33 48.88
C LEU A 20 -6.50 31.89 48.19
N ALA A 21 -6.63 30.91 47.31
CA ALA A 21 -5.57 30.31 46.51
C ALA A 21 -4.99 31.28 45.48
N LEU A 22 -3.65 31.38 45.40
CA LEU A 22 -2.94 31.87 44.22
C LEU A 22 -2.44 30.68 43.41
N ALA A 23 -2.99 30.50 42.22
CA ALA A 23 -2.47 29.59 41.19
C ALA A 23 -1.33 30.28 40.43
N ALA A 24 -0.14 29.67 40.43
CA ALA A 24 1.00 30.10 39.64
C ALA A 24 0.89 29.55 38.22
N LEU A 25 0.81 30.43 37.21
CA LEU A 25 0.88 30.08 35.80
C LEU A 25 2.33 29.74 35.42
N TRP A 26 2.59 28.48 35.09
CA TRP A 26 3.79 28.06 34.38
C TRP A 26 3.56 28.23 32.88
N ILE A 27 4.20 29.21 32.26
CA ILE A 27 4.27 29.35 30.79
C ILE A 27 5.46 28.53 30.33
N GLY A 28 5.20 27.33 29.79
CA GLY A 28 6.20 26.52 29.11
C GLY A 28 6.54 27.13 27.75
N LEU A 29 7.81 27.48 27.54
CA LEU A 29 8.34 27.78 26.20
C LEU A 29 8.28 26.50 25.35
N LEU A 30 7.37 26.48 24.38
CA LEU A 30 7.42 25.55 23.26
C LEU A 30 8.46 26.07 22.26
N LEU A 31 9.65 25.48 22.25
CA LEU A 31 10.57 25.59 21.13
C LEU A 31 10.02 24.73 19.98
N PRO A 32 9.80 25.27 18.77
CA PRO A 32 9.52 24.43 17.62
C PRO A 32 10.81 23.68 17.29
N ALA A 33 10.75 22.35 17.32
CA ALA A 33 11.77 21.52 16.71
C ALA A 33 11.68 21.74 15.19
N SER A 34 12.59 22.55 14.64
CA SER A 34 12.78 22.65 13.20
C SER A 34 13.23 21.28 12.70
N ILE A 35 12.29 20.55 12.08
CA ILE A 35 12.59 19.38 11.27
C ILE A 35 13.52 19.87 10.15
N LEU A 36 14.73 19.33 10.07
CA LEU A 36 15.59 19.48 8.90
C LEU A 36 14.86 18.80 7.73
N ALA A 37 14.05 19.55 6.99
CA ALA A 37 13.70 19.19 5.64
C ALA A 37 15.02 19.14 4.85
N GLN A 38 15.31 18.03 4.16
CA GLN A 38 16.39 18.01 3.19
C GLN A 38 16.10 19.09 2.14
N ASP A 39 17.05 20.00 1.90
CA ASP A 39 17.03 21.05 0.86
C ASP A 39 17.12 20.44 -0.55
N TYR A 40 16.33 19.40 -0.84
CA TYR A 40 16.26 18.81 -2.16
C TYR A 40 15.30 19.62 -3.03
N GLU A 41 15.84 20.20 -4.10
CA GLU A 41 15.08 20.89 -5.12
C GLU A 41 14.86 19.93 -6.29
N PRO A 42 13.62 19.47 -6.55
CA PRO A 42 13.38 18.49 -7.59
C PRO A 42 13.60 19.09 -8.99
N PRO A 43 13.99 18.27 -9.99
CA PRO A 43 13.99 18.70 -11.39
C PRO A 43 12.59 19.22 -11.75
N ARG A 44 12.53 20.24 -12.61
CA ARG A 44 11.29 20.93 -12.96
C ARG A 44 10.96 20.73 -14.44
N THR A 45 9.67 20.53 -14.71
CA THR A 45 9.09 20.62 -16.04
C THR A 45 9.14 22.07 -16.57
N GLN A 46 8.82 22.27 -17.86
CA GLN A 46 8.79 23.62 -18.46
C GLN A 46 7.80 24.57 -17.76
N SER A 47 6.72 24.04 -17.18
CA SER A 47 5.74 24.81 -16.40
C SER A 47 6.13 25.05 -14.94
N GLY A 48 7.33 24.58 -14.53
CA GLY A 48 7.85 24.75 -13.18
C GLY A 48 7.33 23.73 -12.15
N LYS A 49 6.52 22.76 -12.57
CA LYS A 49 6.10 21.65 -11.69
C LYS A 49 7.24 20.65 -11.49
N PRO A 50 7.34 19.98 -10.32
CA PRO A 50 8.26 18.86 -10.15
C PRO A 50 8.11 17.84 -11.28
N ASP A 51 9.23 17.39 -11.82
CA ASP A 51 9.30 16.39 -12.87
C ASP A 51 9.27 14.99 -12.24
N LEU A 52 8.16 14.29 -12.42
CA LEU A 52 7.96 12.90 -11.97
C LEU A 52 8.19 11.90 -13.12
N GLN A 53 8.52 12.37 -14.33
CA GLN A 53 8.67 11.51 -15.49
C GLN A 53 9.79 10.50 -15.31
N GLY A 54 9.64 9.36 -15.98
CA GLY A 54 10.67 8.33 -16.03
C GLY A 54 10.14 6.94 -15.70
N TYR A 55 11.07 6.03 -15.46
CA TYR A 55 10.79 4.66 -15.11
C TYR A 55 11.09 4.45 -13.62
N TRP A 56 10.14 3.82 -12.94
CA TRP A 56 10.13 3.67 -11.50
C TRP A 56 9.80 2.23 -11.13
N SER A 57 10.31 1.76 -9.99
CA SER A 57 9.98 0.44 -9.46
C SER A 57 9.69 0.49 -7.97
N ASN A 58 8.69 -0.29 -7.56
CA ASN A 58 8.44 -0.59 -6.14
C ASN A 58 8.85 -2.02 -5.74
N ALA A 59 9.67 -2.70 -6.54
CA ALA A 59 10.16 -4.03 -6.22
C ALA A 59 10.81 -4.03 -4.82
N SER A 60 10.25 -4.85 -3.93
CA SER A 60 10.64 -4.97 -2.54
C SER A 60 10.14 -6.27 -1.90
N LEU A 61 10.89 -6.74 -0.89
CA LEU A 61 10.41 -7.78 0.03
C LEU A 61 9.30 -7.29 0.98
N THR A 62 9.17 -5.98 1.15
CA THR A 62 8.14 -5.39 1.99
C THR A 62 6.77 -5.60 1.36
N GLN A 63 5.79 -5.99 2.19
CA GLN A 63 4.41 -6.23 1.77
C GLN A 63 3.49 -5.13 2.28
N LEU A 64 2.28 -5.03 1.71
CA LEU A 64 1.28 -4.05 2.13
C LEU A 64 1.00 -4.09 3.64
N GLN A 65 0.69 -5.27 4.18
CA GLN A 65 0.36 -5.47 5.59
C GLN A 65 1.52 -6.08 6.36
N ARG A 66 1.68 -5.69 7.63
CA ARG A 66 2.78 -6.20 8.48
C ARG A 66 2.59 -7.67 8.77
N ASN A 67 3.64 -8.46 8.54
CA ASN A 67 3.67 -9.86 8.96
C ASN A 67 3.69 -9.96 10.49
N ALA A 68 3.05 -10.98 11.06
CA ALA A 68 3.05 -11.22 12.50
C ALA A 68 4.45 -11.48 13.08
N ASN A 69 5.43 -11.80 12.22
CA ASN A 69 6.83 -11.96 12.61
C ASN A 69 7.55 -10.64 12.91
N TYR A 70 6.92 -9.48 12.66
CA TYR A 70 7.49 -8.16 12.93
C TYR A 70 6.63 -7.39 13.93
N GLU A 71 7.26 -6.91 14.99
CA GLU A 71 6.59 -6.06 15.99
C GLU A 71 6.50 -4.61 15.52
N ASN A 72 7.57 -4.10 14.91
CA ASN A 72 7.73 -2.68 14.59
C ASN A 72 7.65 -2.40 13.09
N LEU A 73 7.29 -1.16 12.72
CA LEU A 73 7.28 -0.69 11.34
C LEU A 73 8.69 -0.59 10.72
N VAL A 74 9.66 -0.15 11.52
CA VAL A 74 11.05 0.04 11.10
C VAL A 74 11.88 -1.17 11.48
N ILE A 75 12.62 -1.71 10.53
CA ILE A 75 13.62 -2.75 10.79
C ILE A 75 14.87 -2.07 11.35
N PRO A 76 15.37 -2.46 12.54
CA PRO A 76 16.61 -1.95 13.07
C PRO A 76 17.76 -2.21 12.09
N ALA A 77 18.65 -1.21 11.90
CA ALA A 77 19.74 -1.31 10.92
C ALA A 77 20.62 -2.55 11.08
N SER A 78 20.82 -3.01 12.32
CA SER A 78 21.57 -4.23 12.65
C SER A 78 20.90 -5.53 12.21
N GLU A 79 19.59 -5.51 11.94
CA GLU A 79 18.79 -6.70 11.63
C GLU A 79 18.43 -6.81 10.15
N ILE A 80 18.61 -5.72 9.37
CA ILE A 80 18.18 -5.66 7.96
C ILE A 80 18.78 -6.80 7.13
N GLU A 81 20.08 -7.06 7.25
CA GLU A 81 20.75 -8.11 6.46
C GLU A 81 20.27 -9.51 6.83
N ASP A 82 20.02 -9.76 8.12
CA ASP A 82 19.53 -11.04 8.60
C ASP A 82 18.09 -11.27 8.17
N PHE A 83 17.22 -10.26 8.28
CA PHE A 83 15.84 -10.34 7.80
C PHE A 83 15.77 -10.48 6.29
N THR A 84 16.67 -9.81 5.56
CA THR A 84 16.73 -9.87 4.10
C THR A 84 17.14 -11.28 3.67
N ARG A 85 18.23 -11.82 4.22
CA ARG A 85 18.75 -13.15 3.87
C ARG A 85 17.77 -14.27 4.20
N ASN A 86 17.06 -14.15 5.34
CA ASN A 86 16.10 -15.15 5.80
C ASN A 86 14.67 -14.94 5.27
N ASN A 87 14.42 -13.91 4.44
CA ASN A 87 13.12 -13.74 3.82
C ASN A 87 12.84 -14.93 2.88
N HIS A 88 11.62 -15.48 2.95
CA HIS A 88 11.26 -16.68 2.22
C HIS A 88 11.45 -16.58 0.70
N GLN A 89 11.33 -15.39 0.09
CA GLN A 89 11.57 -15.20 -1.34
C GLN A 89 13.07 -15.29 -1.65
N ASN A 90 13.93 -14.67 -0.83
CA ASN A 90 15.37 -14.76 -1.00
C ASN A 90 15.91 -16.16 -0.71
N VAL A 91 15.38 -16.84 0.31
CA VAL A 91 15.70 -18.26 0.56
C VAL A 91 15.32 -19.10 -0.65
N ARG A 92 14.09 -18.95 -1.18
CA ARG A 92 13.65 -19.68 -2.36
C ARG A 92 14.50 -19.38 -3.60
N GLN A 93 14.88 -18.12 -3.84
CA GLN A 93 15.80 -17.73 -4.91
C GLN A 93 17.16 -18.44 -4.78
N ALA A 94 17.70 -18.50 -3.56
CA ALA A 94 18.99 -19.14 -3.31
C ALA A 94 18.93 -20.67 -3.35
N THR A 95 17.77 -21.27 -3.05
CA THR A 95 17.61 -22.72 -2.95
C THR A 95 16.94 -23.36 -4.15
N ASP A 96 16.52 -22.58 -5.17
CA ASP A 96 15.56 -23.01 -6.21
C ASP A 96 15.77 -24.45 -6.66
N ASP A 97 14.69 -25.21 -6.54
CA ASP A 97 14.72 -26.40 -5.71
C ASP A 97 15.03 -27.68 -6.49
N GLY A 98 16.02 -27.61 -7.38
CA GLY A 98 16.58 -28.77 -8.05
C GLY A 98 15.54 -29.60 -8.83
N LEU A 99 14.57 -28.95 -9.48
CA LEU A 99 13.65 -29.64 -10.38
C LEU A 99 14.46 -30.42 -11.42
N VAL A 100 14.33 -31.74 -11.40
CA VAL A 100 15.01 -32.62 -12.35
C VAL A 100 14.28 -32.50 -13.67
N GLN A 101 14.99 -32.05 -14.70
CA GLN A 101 14.44 -31.94 -16.04
C GLN A 101 13.87 -33.30 -16.48
N GLY A 102 12.56 -33.34 -16.78
CA GLY A 102 11.86 -34.53 -17.24
C GLY A 102 10.96 -35.22 -16.19
N GLU A 103 11.03 -34.82 -14.92
CA GLU A 103 10.05 -35.24 -13.92
C GLU A 103 8.84 -34.29 -13.92
N LEU A 104 7.64 -34.85 -14.05
CA LEU A 104 6.41 -34.08 -13.98
C LEU A 104 6.09 -33.76 -12.51
N LEU A 105 5.72 -32.50 -12.26
CA LEU A 105 5.17 -32.08 -10.97
C LEU A 105 3.82 -32.80 -10.73
N ASP A 106 3.61 -33.26 -9.50
CA ASP A 106 2.38 -33.96 -9.10
C ASP A 106 1.28 -33.01 -8.56
N GLY A 107 1.56 -31.69 -8.57
CA GLY A 107 0.64 -30.64 -8.13
C GLY A 107 0.67 -30.39 -6.62
N SER A 108 1.32 -31.23 -5.81
CA SER A 108 1.48 -31.02 -4.36
C SER A 108 2.41 -29.85 -4.02
N ASP A 109 3.18 -29.42 -5.00
CA ASP A 109 4.17 -28.34 -4.98
C ASP A 109 3.56 -26.96 -5.29
N LEU A 110 2.41 -26.90 -5.98
CA LEU A 110 1.72 -25.64 -6.31
C LEU A 110 1.36 -24.85 -5.04
N GLY A 111 0.85 -25.53 -4.00
CA GLY A 111 0.53 -24.92 -2.71
C GLY A 111 1.73 -24.39 -1.94
N LYS A 112 2.96 -24.77 -2.34
CA LYS A 112 4.23 -24.29 -1.78
C LYS A 112 4.81 -23.11 -2.58
N GLY A 113 4.04 -22.56 -3.52
CA GLY A 113 4.48 -21.43 -4.34
C GLY A 113 5.41 -21.83 -5.48
N ARG A 114 5.48 -23.12 -5.83
CA ARG A 114 6.33 -23.65 -6.92
C ARG A 114 5.66 -23.67 -8.29
N GLY A 115 4.54 -22.96 -8.46
CA GLY A 115 3.92 -22.77 -9.78
C GLY A 115 4.78 -22.00 -10.79
N TYR A 116 5.90 -21.42 -10.35
CA TYR A 116 6.94 -20.83 -11.19
C TYR A 116 8.32 -21.27 -10.68
N ASN A 117 9.30 -21.40 -11.56
CA ASN A 117 10.71 -21.47 -11.15
C ASN A 117 11.07 -20.15 -10.45
N ALA A 118 11.92 -20.20 -9.41
CA ALA A 118 12.28 -18.98 -8.67
C ALA A 118 12.96 -17.96 -9.59
N PHE A 119 13.71 -18.40 -10.59
CA PHE A 119 14.32 -17.53 -11.60
C PHE A 119 13.33 -16.55 -12.26
N TRP A 120 12.05 -16.92 -12.44
CA TRP A 120 11.02 -16.08 -13.08
C TRP A 120 10.30 -15.13 -12.11
N VAL A 121 10.64 -15.17 -10.82
CA VAL A 121 9.97 -14.40 -9.77
C VAL A 121 10.89 -13.27 -9.33
N ASP A 122 10.48 -12.02 -9.51
CA ASP A 122 11.26 -10.83 -9.14
C ASP A 122 10.46 -9.87 -8.25
N PRO A 123 10.27 -10.21 -6.96
CA PRO A 123 9.60 -9.33 -6.02
C PRO A 123 10.51 -8.19 -5.57
N GLY A 124 11.80 -8.17 -5.96
CA GLY A 124 12.86 -7.43 -5.29
C GLY A 124 13.60 -8.28 -4.24
N THR A 125 14.85 -7.93 -3.95
CA THR A 125 15.74 -8.71 -3.07
C THR A 125 16.02 -8.06 -1.71
N ARG A 126 15.46 -6.87 -1.47
CA ARG A 126 15.69 -6.03 -0.29
C ARG A 126 14.37 -5.50 0.27
N TYR A 127 14.32 -5.22 1.57
CA TYR A 127 13.21 -4.46 2.16
C TYR A 127 13.19 -3.03 1.62
N GLY A 128 11.99 -2.47 1.51
CA GLY A 128 11.77 -1.13 1.01
C GLY A 128 12.32 -0.09 1.95
N ILE A 129 13.05 0.88 1.39
CA ILE A 129 13.58 2.00 2.13
C ILE A 129 12.68 3.21 1.89
N VAL A 130 12.08 3.76 2.94
CA VAL A 130 11.28 4.99 2.89
C VAL A 130 11.92 6.00 3.83
N LYS A 131 12.32 7.16 3.30
CA LYS A 131 13.01 8.22 4.06
C LYS A 131 14.23 7.71 4.84
N GLY A 132 14.98 6.78 4.24
CA GLY A 132 16.17 6.16 4.86
C GLY A 132 15.88 5.00 5.82
N GLU A 133 14.62 4.66 6.08
CA GLU A 133 14.24 3.59 7.01
C GLU A 133 13.72 2.35 6.26
N ALA A 134 14.20 1.16 6.65
CA ALA A 134 13.69 -0.10 6.11
C ALA A 134 12.32 -0.45 6.72
N ARG A 135 11.33 -0.73 5.87
CA ARG A 135 9.93 -0.95 6.27
C ARG A 135 9.57 -2.43 6.35
N THR A 136 8.89 -2.85 7.41
CA THR A 136 8.28 -4.19 7.55
C THR A 136 6.91 -4.30 6.87
N SER A 137 6.25 -3.16 6.64
CA SER A 137 4.98 -3.02 5.91
C SER A 137 4.87 -1.67 5.23
N TRP A 138 4.04 -1.57 4.19
CA TRP A 138 3.68 -0.27 3.62
C TRP A 138 2.65 0.48 4.45
N ILE A 139 1.71 -0.24 5.09
CA ILE A 139 0.77 0.39 6.03
C ILE A 139 1.54 0.90 7.25
N VAL A 140 1.35 2.17 7.53
CA VAL A 140 1.92 2.89 8.69
C VAL A 140 0.85 3.29 9.70
N GLU A 141 -0.41 3.41 9.25
CA GLU A 141 -1.57 3.65 10.10
C GLU A 141 -2.69 2.70 9.64
N PRO A 142 -3.27 1.86 10.50
CA PRO A 142 -3.05 1.78 11.95
C PRO A 142 -1.67 1.24 12.34
N GLU A 143 -1.28 1.45 13.61
CA GLU A 143 0.05 1.09 14.11
C GLU A 143 0.39 -0.39 13.94
N ASP A 144 -0.61 -1.28 13.94
CA ASP A 144 -0.43 -2.73 13.74
C ASP A 144 -0.10 -3.12 12.28
N GLY A 145 -0.14 -2.17 11.36
CA GLY A 145 0.14 -2.39 9.94
C GLY A 145 -0.90 -3.26 9.24
N ARG A 146 -2.14 -3.31 9.74
CA ARG A 146 -3.25 -4.10 9.17
C ARG A 146 -4.33 -3.20 8.62
N ILE A 147 -5.04 -3.68 7.59
CA ILE A 147 -6.19 -2.96 7.06
C ILE A 147 -7.35 -3.05 8.07
N PRO A 148 -7.90 -1.92 8.55
CA PRO A 148 -8.92 -1.90 9.59
C PRO A 148 -10.33 -2.15 9.01
N PHE A 149 -10.57 -3.34 8.47
CA PHE A 149 -11.88 -3.69 7.90
C PHE A 149 -13.01 -3.63 8.94
N SER A 150 -14.13 -3.01 8.57
CA SER A 150 -15.39 -3.06 9.33
C SER A 150 -16.07 -4.43 9.18
N ASP A 151 -17.20 -4.64 9.86
CA ASP A 151 -18.03 -5.84 9.65
C ASP A 151 -18.49 -5.96 8.19
N ALA A 152 -18.95 -4.86 7.59
CA ALA A 152 -19.36 -4.83 6.18
C ALA A 152 -18.18 -5.08 5.23
N GLY A 153 -16.98 -4.55 5.54
CA GLY A 153 -15.76 -4.84 4.80
C GLY A 153 -15.35 -6.32 4.89
N ASN A 154 -15.45 -6.93 6.08
CA ASN A 154 -15.19 -8.35 6.27
C ASN A 154 -16.23 -9.23 5.57
N ASP A 155 -17.49 -8.82 5.56
CA ASP A 155 -18.57 -9.48 4.82
C ASP A 155 -18.31 -9.45 3.32
N LEU A 156 -17.94 -8.30 2.76
CA LEU A 156 -17.55 -8.15 1.36
C LEU A 156 -16.42 -9.13 1.00
N ARG A 157 -15.37 -9.19 1.84
CA ARG A 157 -14.23 -10.10 1.63
C ARG A 157 -14.65 -11.57 1.68
N ARG A 158 -15.51 -11.94 2.63
CA ARG A 158 -16.01 -13.31 2.76
C ARG A 158 -16.83 -13.73 1.54
N VAL A 159 -17.75 -12.87 1.10
CA VAL A 159 -18.58 -13.11 -0.09
C VAL A 159 -17.73 -13.21 -1.35
N ASN A 160 -16.79 -12.27 -1.54
CA ASN A 160 -15.87 -12.29 -2.67
C ASN A 160 -14.99 -13.55 -2.64
N ARG A 161 -14.48 -13.94 -1.47
CA ARG A 161 -13.72 -15.19 -1.35
C ARG A 161 -14.59 -16.37 -1.76
N ALA A 162 -15.80 -16.52 -1.23
CA ALA A 162 -16.67 -17.65 -1.58
C ALA A 162 -17.00 -17.71 -3.08
N LYS A 163 -17.20 -16.55 -3.72
CA LYS A 163 -17.53 -16.47 -5.15
C LYS A 163 -16.32 -16.71 -6.07
N PHE A 164 -15.14 -16.25 -5.67
CA PHE A 164 -13.93 -16.21 -6.52
C PHE A 164 -12.78 -17.09 -5.99
N SER A 165 -13.06 -17.98 -5.03
CA SER A 165 -12.13 -19.05 -4.62
C SER A 165 -12.36 -20.33 -5.41
N GLY A 166 -13.56 -20.51 -5.97
CA GLY A 166 -13.85 -21.58 -6.90
C GLY A 166 -13.24 -21.29 -8.26
N ASN A 167 -12.70 -22.32 -8.89
CA ASN A 167 -12.23 -22.29 -10.27
C ASN A 167 -13.30 -22.82 -11.25
N ASP A 168 -14.53 -22.95 -10.74
CA ASP A 168 -15.68 -23.50 -11.44
C ASP A 168 -16.26 -22.47 -12.40
N GLY A 169 -16.36 -22.87 -13.66
CA GLY A 169 -16.84 -22.00 -14.74
C GLY A 169 -15.91 -20.82 -15.05
N PRO A 170 -16.20 -20.10 -16.15
CA PRO A 170 -15.43 -18.92 -16.53
C PRO A 170 -15.60 -17.73 -15.57
N GLU A 171 -16.70 -17.68 -14.79
CA GLU A 171 -17.01 -16.58 -13.88
C GLU A 171 -16.19 -16.60 -12.58
N GLY A 172 -15.67 -17.76 -12.18
CA GLY A 172 -14.80 -17.90 -11.01
C GLY A 172 -13.38 -17.36 -11.22
N ARG A 173 -12.96 -17.19 -12.49
CA ARG A 173 -11.62 -16.73 -12.86
C ARG A 173 -11.41 -15.25 -12.57
N ALA A 174 -10.27 -14.95 -11.94
CA ALA A 174 -9.97 -13.60 -11.48
C ALA A 174 -9.68 -12.66 -12.67
N LEU A 175 -9.90 -11.36 -12.47
CA LEU A 175 -9.70 -10.35 -13.52
C LEU A 175 -8.26 -10.31 -14.07
N GLY A 176 -7.26 -10.57 -13.23
CA GLY A 176 -5.86 -10.64 -13.67
C GLY A 176 -5.58 -11.85 -14.56
N GLU A 177 -6.18 -13.01 -14.28
CA GLU A 177 -6.08 -14.18 -15.18
C GLU A 177 -6.75 -13.93 -16.53
N ARG A 178 -7.70 -12.99 -16.56
CA ARG A 178 -8.41 -12.54 -17.76
C ARG A 178 -7.73 -11.36 -18.44
N CYS A 179 -6.57 -10.91 -17.92
CA CYS A 179 -5.80 -9.80 -18.45
C CYS A 179 -6.57 -8.47 -18.51
N ILE A 180 -7.47 -8.24 -17.54
CA ILE A 180 -8.29 -7.02 -17.49
C ILE A 180 -7.64 -5.94 -16.62
N ILE A 181 -7.03 -6.34 -15.51
CA ILE A 181 -6.25 -5.47 -14.60
C ILE A 181 -5.08 -6.27 -14.02
N GLY A 182 -4.03 -5.58 -13.58
CA GLY A 182 -2.89 -6.19 -12.92
C GLY A 182 -3.25 -6.96 -11.64
N PHE A 183 -2.43 -7.97 -11.32
CA PHE A 183 -2.56 -8.76 -10.10
C PHE A 183 -2.23 -7.93 -8.86
N GLY A 184 -2.83 -8.27 -7.71
CA GLY A 184 -2.40 -7.74 -6.40
C GLY A 184 -2.43 -6.21 -6.24
N SER A 185 -3.22 -5.50 -7.06
CA SER A 185 -3.28 -4.03 -7.11
C SER A 185 -1.97 -3.36 -7.53
N THR A 186 -1.23 -3.94 -8.48
CA THR A 186 -0.06 -3.28 -9.07
C THR A 186 -0.37 -1.90 -9.61
N GLY A 187 -1.48 -1.75 -10.36
CA GLY A 187 -1.94 -0.44 -10.83
C GLY A 187 -2.63 0.41 -9.78
N GLY A 188 -3.12 -0.19 -8.68
CA GLY A 188 -3.82 0.55 -7.64
C GLY A 188 -5.09 1.29 -8.12
N PRO A 189 -5.55 2.30 -7.38
CA PRO A 189 -5.03 2.74 -6.08
C PRO A 189 -5.45 1.81 -4.91
N PRO A 190 -4.64 1.73 -3.83
CA PRO A 190 -3.24 2.13 -3.77
C PRO A 190 -2.37 1.19 -4.62
N MET A 191 -1.31 1.73 -5.23
CA MET A 191 -0.33 0.90 -5.94
C MET A 191 0.45 0.01 -4.96
N ASN A 192 0.66 -1.24 -5.35
CA ASN A 192 1.31 -2.24 -4.50
C ASN A 192 2.32 -3.08 -5.31
N ASN A 193 3.36 -3.59 -4.66
CA ASN A 193 4.28 -4.55 -5.27
C ASN A 193 3.74 -5.98 -5.12
N VAL A 194 4.11 -6.81 -6.10
CA VAL A 194 3.77 -8.24 -6.20
C VAL A 194 5.01 -9.06 -6.54
N LEU A 195 4.82 -10.29 -7.00
CA LEU A 195 5.92 -11.25 -7.23
C LEU A 195 6.84 -10.91 -8.40
N TYR A 196 6.43 -10.05 -9.34
CA TYR A 196 7.19 -9.65 -10.53
C TYR A 196 6.47 -8.50 -11.25
N ASN A 197 7.12 -7.91 -12.27
CA ASN A 197 6.59 -6.80 -13.07
C ASN A 197 6.16 -5.57 -12.24
N ASN A 198 7.02 -5.22 -11.28
CA ASN A 198 6.85 -4.13 -10.33
C ASN A 198 7.37 -2.78 -10.88
N MET A 199 7.19 -2.54 -12.18
CA MET A 199 7.68 -1.36 -12.88
C MET A 199 6.53 -0.44 -13.29
N TYR A 200 6.84 0.86 -13.31
CA TYR A 200 5.96 1.94 -13.71
C TYR A 200 6.69 2.88 -14.66
N GLN A 201 5.97 3.46 -15.60
CA GLN A 201 6.41 4.63 -16.34
C GLN A 201 5.44 5.77 -16.05
N ILE A 202 6.00 6.89 -15.63
CA ILE A 202 5.24 8.12 -15.47
C ILE A 202 5.50 9.01 -16.68
N VAL A 203 4.41 9.44 -17.31
CA VAL A 203 4.41 10.45 -18.37
C VAL A 203 3.60 11.63 -17.86
N GLN A 204 4.18 12.81 -17.90
CA GLN A 204 3.62 14.01 -17.31
C GLN A 204 3.49 15.10 -18.37
N THR A 205 2.35 15.77 -18.36
CA THR A 205 2.07 17.01 -19.09
C THR A 205 1.49 18.02 -18.11
N ASP A 206 1.24 19.24 -18.55
CA ASP A 206 0.62 20.25 -17.70
C ASP A 206 -0.82 19.88 -17.31
N ASP A 207 -1.52 19.14 -18.19
CA ASP A 207 -2.95 18.82 -18.03
C ASP A 207 -3.20 17.37 -17.55
N TYR A 208 -2.22 16.48 -17.65
CA TYR A 208 -2.36 15.06 -17.31
C TYR A 208 -1.08 14.46 -16.74
N VAL A 209 -1.25 13.53 -15.81
CA VAL A 209 -0.24 12.55 -15.41
C VAL A 209 -0.75 11.16 -15.78
N MET A 210 0.04 10.40 -16.52
CA MET A 210 -0.23 9.00 -16.82
C MET A 210 0.76 8.13 -16.07
N ILE A 211 0.24 7.13 -15.36
CA ILE A 211 1.05 6.04 -14.79
C ILE A 211 0.74 4.78 -15.61
N LEU A 212 1.73 4.31 -16.38
CA LEU A 212 1.68 3.05 -17.08
C LEU A 212 2.36 1.98 -16.21
N VAL A 213 1.64 0.90 -15.93
CA VAL A 213 2.10 -0.22 -15.11
C VAL A 213 2.54 -1.35 -16.05
N GLU A 214 3.66 -2.01 -15.76
CA GLU A 214 4.14 -3.13 -16.60
C GLU A 214 3.12 -4.25 -16.70
N MET A 215 2.65 -4.73 -15.56
CA MET A 215 1.70 -5.84 -15.49
C MET A 215 0.36 -5.44 -16.11
N VAL A 216 -0.07 -6.20 -17.13
CA VAL A 216 -1.34 -6.01 -17.88
C VAL A 216 -1.42 -4.67 -18.64
N ASN A 217 -0.33 -3.89 -18.69
CA ASN A 217 -0.26 -2.58 -19.32
C ASN A 217 -1.35 -1.61 -18.81
N ASP A 218 -1.66 -1.68 -17.51
CA ASP A 218 -2.65 -0.80 -16.89
C ASP A 218 -2.22 0.67 -17.05
N ALA A 219 -3.04 1.46 -17.74
CA ALA A 219 -2.81 2.89 -17.96
C ALA A 219 -3.74 3.74 -17.10
N ARG A 220 -3.21 4.30 -16.00
CA ARG A 220 -3.93 5.26 -15.15
C ARG A 220 -3.73 6.66 -15.69
N ILE A 221 -4.79 7.22 -16.26
CA ILE A 221 -4.80 8.59 -16.80
C ILE A 221 -5.45 9.50 -15.77
N ILE A 222 -4.65 10.41 -15.21
CA ILE A 222 -5.01 11.32 -14.12
C ILE A 222 -5.02 12.75 -14.70
N PRO A 223 -6.20 13.33 -15.00
CA PRO A 223 -6.31 14.72 -15.40
C PRO A 223 -5.98 15.65 -14.23
N ILE A 224 -5.29 16.75 -14.50
CA ILE A 224 -5.16 17.86 -13.55
C ILE A 224 -6.47 18.64 -13.59
N SER A 225 -7.34 18.42 -12.60
CA SER A 225 -8.74 18.84 -12.62
C SER A 225 -9.30 18.92 -11.20
N ASP A 226 -10.31 19.77 -11.00
CA ASP A 226 -11.13 19.82 -9.79
C ASP A 226 -12.45 19.03 -9.95
N GLU A 227 -12.73 18.54 -11.16
CA GLU A 227 -13.98 17.85 -11.48
C GLU A 227 -13.74 16.38 -11.84
N HIS A 228 -14.46 15.51 -11.11
CA HIS A 228 -14.61 14.09 -11.42
C HIS A 228 -15.57 13.87 -12.59
N ARG A 229 -15.41 12.72 -13.26
CA ARG A 229 -16.34 12.25 -14.28
C ARG A 229 -17.69 11.85 -13.65
N PRO A 230 -18.77 11.76 -14.45
CA PRO A 230 -20.03 11.22 -13.97
C PRO A 230 -19.87 9.85 -13.31
N SER A 231 -20.57 9.61 -12.20
CA SER A 231 -20.41 8.38 -11.39
C SER A 231 -20.89 7.12 -12.12
N GLU A 232 -21.68 7.28 -13.18
CA GLU A 232 -22.08 6.22 -14.08
C GLU A 232 -20.88 5.61 -14.84
N HIS A 233 -19.79 6.37 -15.00
CA HIS A 233 -18.57 5.92 -15.64
C HIS A 233 -17.72 5.08 -14.68
N LYS A 234 -18.07 3.81 -14.57
CA LYS A 234 -17.32 2.84 -13.76
C LYS A 234 -16.07 2.40 -14.52
N ARG A 235 -14.94 3.07 -14.27
CA ARG A 235 -13.66 2.73 -14.89
C ARG A 235 -12.89 1.74 -14.01
N TRP A 236 -12.15 0.83 -14.64
CA TRP A 236 -11.10 0.09 -13.95
C TRP A 236 -10.12 1.09 -13.33
N LEU A 237 -9.63 0.76 -12.12
CA LEU A 237 -8.73 1.62 -11.34
C LEU A 237 -9.37 2.96 -10.88
N GLY A 238 -10.67 3.14 -11.11
CA GLY A 238 -11.45 4.28 -10.64
C GLY A 238 -11.39 5.52 -11.52
N ASP A 239 -12.00 6.58 -10.99
CA ASP A 239 -11.92 7.92 -11.55
C ASP A 239 -10.96 8.76 -10.72
N SER A 240 -9.77 9.01 -11.26
CA SER A 240 -8.72 9.82 -10.61
C SER A 240 -8.72 11.24 -11.16
N ILE A 241 -8.51 12.22 -10.28
CA ILE A 241 -8.14 13.61 -10.60
C ILE A 241 -6.89 14.00 -9.82
N GLY A 242 -6.07 14.86 -10.39
CA GLY A 242 -4.82 15.36 -9.81
C GLY A 242 -4.84 16.85 -9.57
N ARG A 243 -4.11 17.30 -8.56
CA ARG A 243 -3.79 18.72 -8.31
C ARG A 243 -2.41 18.84 -7.69
N TRP A 244 -1.78 20.00 -7.86
CA TRP A 244 -0.47 20.27 -7.26
C TRP A 244 -0.62 21.04 -5.95
N GLU A 245 -0.12 20.48 -4.85
CA GLU A 245 0.02 21.14 -3.55
C GLU A 245 1.51 21.39 -3.31
N GLY A 246 1.98 22.58 -3.69
CA GLY A 246 3.42 22.86 -3.76
C GLY A 246 4.12 21.90 -4.74
N ASP A 247 5.08 21.14 -4.22
CA ASP A 247 5.87 20.16 -4.98
C ASP A 247 5.32 18.73 -4.93
N THR A 248 4.08 18.58 -4.49
CA THR A 248 3.43 17.27 -4.39
C THR A 248 2.24 17.19 -5.33
N LEU A 249 2.22 16.16 -6.16
CA LEU A 249 1.02 15.79 -6.90
C LEU A 249 0.10 15.03 -5.93
N VAL A 250 -1.08 15.58 -5.68
CA VAL A 250 -2.14 14.95 -4.89
C VAL A 250 -3.20 14.41 -5.85
N VAL A 251 -3.47 13.12 -5.75
CA VAL A 251 -4.42 12.42 -6.60
C VAL A 251 -5.57 11.91 -5.75
N GLU A 252 -6.79 12.37 -6.03
CA GLU A 252 -8.00 11.83 -5.43
C GLU A 252 -8.62 10.83 -6.41
N THR A 253 -8.94 9.62 -5.92
CA THR A 253 -9.63 8.59 -6.71
C THR A 253 -10.89 8.12 -6.01
N ILE A 254 -11.98 8.07 -6.78
CA ILE A 254 -13.29 7.55 -6.36
C ILE A 254 -13.80 6.53 -7.38
N ASN A 255 -14.98 5.96 -7.12
CA ASN A 255 -15.76 5.16 -8.08
C ASN A 255 -14.97 4.00 -8.74
N LEU A 256 -14.24 3.24 -7.91
CA LEU A 256 -13.56 2.01 -8.36
C LEU A 256 -14.56 1.05 -8.99
N HIS A 257 -14.18 0.41 -10.10
CA HIS A 257 -15.05 -0.55 -10.75
C HIS A 257 -15.46 -1.69 -9.79
N PRO A 258 -16.75 -1.96 -9.55
CA PRO A 258 -17.18 -2.87 -8.49
C PRO A 258 -16.69 -4.32 -8.68
N GLN A 259 -16.43 -4.74 -9.92
CA GLN A 259 -15.89 -6.08 -10.18
C GLN A 259 -14.42 -6.25 -9.73
N GLN A 260 -13.68 -5.16 -9.44
CA GLN A 260 -12.28 -5.25 -8.99
C GLN A 260 -12.13 -5.49 -7.47
N ALA A 261 -13.20 -5.28 -6.70
CA ALA A 261 -13.22 -5.45 -5.25
C ALA A 261 -12.65 -6.79 -4.71
N PRO A 262 -12.81 -7.95 -5.39
CA PRO A 262 -12.29 -9.23 -4.89
C PRO A 262 -10.77 -9.34 -4.81
N ARG A 263 -10.03 -8.54 -5.59
CA ARG A 263 -8.57 -8.60 -5.72
C ARG A 263 -7.90 -7.22 -5.56
N ASN A 264 -8.70 -6.17 -5.34
CA ASN A 264 -8.19 -4.85 -5.01
C ASN A 264 -7.77 -4.80 -3.53
N ALA A 265 -6.67 -4.12 -3.24
CA ALA A 265 -6.10 -3.97 -1.91
C ALA A 265 -6.95 -3.07 -0.99
N ALA A 266 -7.66 -2.11 -1.58
CA ALA A 266 -8.48 -1.11 -0.91
C ALA A 266 -9.84 -0.98 -1.63
N PRO A 267 -10.71 -1.99 -1.60
CA PRO A 267 -12.04 -1.86 -2.19
C PRO A 267 -12.79 -0.65 -1.59
N LEU A 268 -13.54 0.06 -2.43
CA LEU A 268 -14.32 1.23 -2.04
C LEU A 268 -15.81 0.98 -2.29
N SER A 269 -16.62 1.48 -1.37
CA SER A 269 -18.04 1.73 -1.53
C SER A 269 -18.26 3.01 -2.33
N SER A 270 -19.52 3.38 -2.57
CA SER A 270 -19.85 4.67 -3.20
C SER A 270 -19.49 5.89 -2.36
N GLU A 271 -19.19 5.71 -1.08
CA GLU A 271 -18.79 6.78 -0.14
C GLU A 271 -17.27 6.79 0.09
N GLY A 272 -16.55 5.84 -0.51
CA GLY A 272 -15.12 5.69 -0.34
C GLY A 272 -14.30 6.54 -1.30
N LYS A 273 -13.11 6.94 -0.85
CA LYS A 273 -12.09 7.59 -1.68
C LYS A 273 -10.68 7.21 -1.25
N ILE A 274 -9.74 7.35 -2.19
CA ILE A 274 -8.31 7.16 -1.94
C ILE A 274 -7.59 8.44 -2.34
N ILE A 275 -6.76 8.96 -1.43
CA ILE A 275 -5.87 10.09 -1.70
C ILE A 275 -4.45 9.58 -1.77
N GLU A 276 -3.86 9.62 -2.96
CA GLU A 276 -2.46 9.34 -3.20
C GLU A 276 -1.66 10.65 -3.27
N ARG A 277 -0.39 10.62 -2.86
CA ARG A 277 0.53 11.75 -2.99
C ARG A 277 1.86 11.26 -3.54
N PHE A 278 2.38 12.01 -4.50
CA PHE A 278 3.65 11.76 -5.15
C PHE A 278 4.54 12.98 -4.97
N SER A 279 5.63 12.80 -4.22
CA SER A 279 6.62 13.84 -3.97
C SER A 279 7.99 13.35 -4.43
N ARG A 280 8.67 14.13 -5.24
CA ARG A 280 10.03 13.81 -5.66
C ARG A 280 10.99 13.98 -4.47
N TYR A 281 11.46 12.88 -3.90
CA TYR A 281 12.17 12.87 -2.61
C TYR A 281 13.68 13.02 -2.75
N SER A 282 14.26 12.41 -3.78
CA SER A 282 15.66 12.56 -4.21
C SER A 282 15.72 12.41 -5.72
N ASP A 283 16.90 12.32 -6.36
CA ASP A 283 17.02 11.97 -7.78
C ASP A 283 16.72 10.48 -8.06
N GLU A 284 16.68 9.65 -7.03
CA GLU A 284 16.49 8.21 -7.13
C GLU A 284 15.13 7.76 -6.61
N GLN A 285 14.37 8.63 -5.94
CA GLN A 285 13.11 8.23 -5.29
C GLN A 285 11.97 9.21 -5.50
N ILE A 286 10.78 8.67 -5.74
CA ILE A 286 9.50 9.33 -5.49
C ILE A 286 8.93 8.74 -4.20
N LEU A 287 8.65 9.60 -3.23
CA LEU A 287 7.85 9.23 -2.07
C LEU A 287 6.38 9.14 -2.50
N TYR A 288 5.85 7.93 -2.48
CA TYR A 288 4.46 7.63 -2.71
C TYR A 288 3.77 7.37 -1.36
N THR A 289 2.74 8.15 -1.04
CA THR A 289 1.89 7.92 0.13
C THR A 289 0.44 7.78 -0.29
N PHE A 290 -0.35 7.06 0.49
CA PHE A 290 -1.78 6.96 0.26
C PHE A 290 -2.55 7.01 1.57
N GLU A 291 -3.78 7.48 1.49
CA GLU A 291 -4.80 7.42 2.53
C GLU A 291 -6.07 6.84 1.92
N VAL A 292 -6.63 5.84 2.57
CA VAL A 292 -7.91 5.23 2.19
C VAL A 292 -8.95 5.62 3.22
N SER A 293 -10.08 6.16 2.76
CA SER A 293 -11.21 6.54 3.59
C SER A 293 -12.49 5.96 3.01
N ASP A 294 -13.19 5.13 3.78
CA ASP A 294 -14.50 4.60 3.44
C ASP A 294 -15.23 4.19 4.72
N PRO A 295 -16.30 4.91 5.11
CA PRO A 295 -17.01 4.65 6.37
C PRO A 295 -17.79 3.33 6.36
N ILE A 296 -18.00 2.73 5.18
CA ILE A 296 -18.73 1.47 5.05
C ILE A 296 -17.76 0.30 5.25
N TYR A 297 -16.63 0.28 4.56
CA TYR A 297 -15.74 -0.90 4.53
C TYR A 297 -14.60 -0.88 5.56
N TYR A 298 -14.31 0.26 6.20
CA TYR A 298 -13.25 0.39 7.20
C TYR A 298 -13.76 1.01 8.49
N THR A 299 -13.15 0.66 9.63
CA THR A 299 -13.46 1.24 10.95
C THR A 299 -12.77 2.57 11.20
N GLN A 300 -11.71 2.87 10.44
CA GLN A 300 -10.97 4.12 10.44
C GLN A 300 -10.27 4.31 9.09
N ASN A 301 -9.83 5.53 8.79
CA ASN A 301 -8.93 5.76 7.67
C ASN A 301 -7.62 5.02 7.91
N TRP A 302 -7.00 4.55 6.85
CA TRP A 302 -5.69 3.88 6.93
C TRP A 302 -4.74 4.43 5.89
N ARG A 303 -3.45 4.42 6.22
CA ARG A 303 -2.40 5.08 5.46
C ARG A 303 -1.24 4.15 5.21
N GLY A 304 -0.56 4.37 4.11
CA GLY A 304 0.73 3.75 3.85
C GLY A 304 1.66 4.62 3.05
N GLU A 305 2.91 4.22 3.02
CA GLU A 305 3.97 4.86 2.26
C GLU A 305 4.94 3.84 1.67
N MET A 306 5.55 4.24 0.56
CA MET A 306 6.46 3.44 -0.25
C MET A 306 7.35 4.40 -1.05
N SER A 307 8.58 3.98 -1.33
CA SER A 307 9.44 4.67 -2.29
C SER A 307 9.34 3.98 -3.64
N LEU A 308 9.01 4.75 -4.68
CA LEU A 308 9.22 4.32 -6.06
C LEU A 308 10.66 4.68 -6.42
N ASN A 309 11.49 3.68 -6.70
CA ASN A 309 12.91 3.87 -7.00
C ASN A 309 13.12 4.04 -8.50
N ALA A 310 13.97 4.98 -8.90
CA ALA A 310 14.34 5.20 -10.29
C ALA A 310 14.94 3.93 -10.88
N SER A 311 14.63 3.67 -12.15
CA SER A 311 15.13 2.52 -12.88
C SER A 311 15.65 2.95 -14.24
N GLU A 312 16.81 2.41 -14.62
CA GLU A 312 17.33 2.54 -15.99
C GLU A 312 16.66 1.53 -16.93
N ASN A 313 15.98 0.52 -16.38
CA ASN A 313 15.24 -0.45 -17.16
C ASN A 313 13.99 0.21 -17.75
N ARG A 314 13.64 -0.23 -18.96
CA ARG A 314 12.42 0.19 -19.64
C ARG A 314 11.29 -0.78 -19.32
N LEU A 315 10.08 -0.30 -19.46
CA LEU A 315 8.91 -1.17 -19.53
C LEU A 315 8.98 -2.03 -20.78
N TYR A 316 8.73 -3.32 -20.61
CA TYR A 316 8.54 -4.27 -21.70
C TYR A 316 7.07 -4.66 -21.78
N GLU A 317 6.68 -5.18 -22.94
CA GLU A 317 5.34 -5.67 -23.16
C GLU A 317 5.01 -6.82 -22.20
N TYR A 318 3.91 -6.67 -21.45
CA TYR A 318 3.30 -7.77 -20.73
C TYR A 318 2.24 -8.44 -21.62
N ALA A 319 2.68 -9.44 -22.39
CA ALA A 319 1.89 -10.18 -23.36
C ALA A 319 0.93 -11.18 -22.66
N CYS A 320 0.00 -10.66 -21.85
CA CYS A 320 -0.90 -11.46 -21.01
C CYS A 320 -1.87 -12.31 -21.83
N HIS A 321 -2.33 -11.81 -22.98
CA HIS A 321 -3.31 -12.51 -23.81
C HIS A 321 -2.64 -13.56 -24.69
N GLU A 322 -1.41 -13.31 -25.11
CA GLU A 322 -0.59 -14.13 -25.99
C GLU A 322 -0.19 -15.42 -25.27
N GLY A 323 -0.91 -16.51 -25.57
CA GLY A 323 -0.67 -17.80 -24.93
C GLY A 323 -1.54 -18.08 -23.71
N ASN A 324 -2.53 -17.23 -23.42
CA ASN A 324 -3.50 -17.47 -22.35
C ASN A 324 -4.57 -18.50 -22.79
N TYR A 325 -4.16 -19.77 -22.83
CA TYR A 325 -5.02 -20.92 -23.15
C TYR A 325 -5.59 -21.60 -21.91
N GLY A 326 -5.34 -21.04 -20.72
CA GLY A 326 -5.74 -21.66 -19.46
C GLY A 326 -7.24 -21.93 -19.42
N LEU A 327 -8.06 -20.91 -19.67
CA LEU A 327 -9.52 -21.05 -19.62
C LEU A 327 -10.06 -22.05 -20.66
N PRO A 328 -9.70 -21.98 -21.96
CA PRO A 328 -10.05 -23.03 -22.92
C PRO A 328 -9.63 -24.44 -22.48
N GLY A 329 -8.40 -24.60 -21.96
CA GLY A 329 -7.89 -25.89 -21.49
C GLY A 329 -8.67 -26.46 -20.31
N ILE A 330 -9.00 -25.62 -19.33
CA ILE A 330 -9.81 -25.99 -18.16
C ILE A 330 -11.22 -26.44 -18.60
N LEU A 331 -11.86 -25.67 -19.47
CA LEU A 331 -13.19 -26.00 -19.97
C LEU A 331 -13.18 -27.28 -20.81
N ALA A 332 -12.14 -27.50 -21.61
CA ALA A 332 -11.96 -28.76 -22.35
C ALA A 332 -11.75 -29.95 -21.42
N GLY A 333 -10.98 -29.78 -20.34
CA GLY A 333 -10.81 -30.78 -19.28
C GLY A 333 -12.14 -31.17 -18.64
N ALA A 334 -12.95 -30.19 -18.22
CA ALA A 334 -14.29 -30.45 -17.66
C ALA A 334 -15.20 -31.20 -18.65
N ARG A 335 -15.16 -30.85 -19.94
CA ARG A 335 -15.93 -31.59 -20.97
C ARG A 335 -15.44 -33.01 -21.18
N ARG A 336 -14.15 -33.26 -21.02
CA ARG A 336 -13.59 -34.61 -21.05
C ARG A 336 -14.10 -35.43 -19.86
N GLU A 337 -14.13 -34.85 -18.67
CA GLU A 337 -14.67 -35.47 -17.47
C GLU A 337 -16.16 -35.81 -17.62
N ASP A 338 -16.98 -34.88 -18.13
CA ASP A 338 -18.41 -35.12 -18.45
C ASP A 338 -18.57 -36.35 -19.36
N ALA A 339 -17.76 -36.43 -20.42
CA ALA A 339 -17.80 -37.54 -21.38
C ALA A 339 -17.34 -38.87 -20.78
N ASP A 340 -16.31 -38.86 -19.90
CA ASP A 340 -15.85 -40.06 -19.21
C ASP A 340 -16.85 -40.57 -18.17
N ALA A 341 -17.61 -39.67 -17.52
CA ALA A 341 -18.69 -40.05 -16.62
C ALA A 341 -19.85 -40.68 -17.38
N ALA A 342 -20.30 -40.07 -18.47
CA ALA A 342 -21.39 -40.59 -19.31
C ALA A 342 -21.07 -41.96 -19.95
N ALA A 343 -19.79 -42.26 -20.20
CA ALA A 343 -19.37 -43.55 -20.75
C ALA A 343 -19.34 -44.70 -19.71
N LYS A 344 -19.48 -44.39 -18.41
CA LYS A 344 -19.51 -45.37 -17.31
C LYS A 344 -20.93 -45.76 -16.88
N GLU A 345 -21.94 -45.05 -17.36
CA GLU A 345 -23.38 -45.31 -17.12
C GLU A 345 -23.97 -46.24 -18.19
#